data_AF-A0A4Q6C8P7-F1
#
_entry.id   AF-A0A4Q6C8P7-F1
#
_cell.length_a   1.000
_cell.length_b   1.000
_cell.length_c   1.000
_cell.angle_alpha   90.00
_cell.angle_beta   90.00
_cell.angle_gamma   90.00
#
_symmetry.space_group_name_H-M   'P 1'
#
loop_
_entity.id
_entity.type
_entity.pdbx_description
1 polymer ?
#
loop_
_entity_poly.entity_id
_entity_poly.type
_entity_poly.pdbx_seq_one_letter_code
_entity_poly.pdbx_strand_id
1 'polypeptide(L)'
;MNSSNVLKNLRSAATAEIQAIAIYEAECFWMRRSPHFEFLTSIYLEEIEHGQFISQFINVSAVEIWIQQFIGWILGTLLTLLPWKLLCRVQSWAESQAADIYSKALISVEAHPEWQRNSTLIAGLKHAIESELGHSALFAARYAQLNP
;
A
#
# COMPACT_ATOMS: atom_id res chain seq x y z
N MET A 1 -6.86 21.59 17.63
CA MET A 1 -6.58 20.17 17.30
C MET A 1 -5.08 20.04 17.04
N ASN A 2 -4.48 18.92 17.42
CA ASN A 2 -3.02 18.76 17.52
C ASN A 2 -2.42 18.17 16.23
N SER A 3 -1.43 18.84 15.63
CA SER A 3 -0.65 18.41 14.45
C SER A 3 -0.07 17.00 14.60
N SER A 4 0.04 16.50 15.83
CA SER A 4 0.37 15.11 16.15
C SER A 4 -0.51 14.07 15.44
N ASN A 5 -1.79 14.37 15.15
CA ASN A 5 -2.67 13.42 14.47
C ASN A 5 -2.36 13.31 12.97
N VAL A 6 -1.97 14.42 12.33
CA VAL A 6 -1.57 14.43 10.91
C VAL A 6 -0.31 13.60 10.73
N LEU A 7 0.73 13.89 11.52
CA LEU A 7 1.99 13.16 11.46
C LEU A 7 1.81 11.68 11.76
N LYS A 8 0.95 11.32 12.72
CA LYS A 8 0.63 9.92 13.02
C LYS A 8 0.01 9.20 11.83
N ASN A 9 -0.97 9.81 11.16
CA ASN A 9 -1.65 9.17 10.04
C ASN A 9 -0.77 9.11 8.79
N LEU A 10 0.03 10.15 8.51
CA LEU A 10 1.03 10.13 7.45
C LEU A 10 2.10 9.06 7.69
N ARG A 11 2.58 8.93 8.94
CA ARG A 11 3.52 7.85 9.31
C ARG A 11 2.88 6.48 9.14
N SER A 12 1.60 6.33 9.49
CA SER A 12 0.86 5.07 9.28
C SER A 12 0.77 4.70 7.81
N ALA A 13 0.49 5.65 6.92
CA ALA A 13 0.49 5.44 5.47
C ALA A 13 1.89 5.03 4.99
N ALA A 14 2.92 5.78 5.36
CA ALA A 14 4.30 5.46 4.98
C ALA A 14 4.75 4.07 5.47
N THR A 15 4.39 3.66 6.68
CA THR A 15 4.71 2.31 7.17
C THR A 15 3.92 1.21 6.48
N ALA A 16 2.69 1.50 6.02
CA ALA A 16 1.90 0.56 5.25
C ALA A 16 2.55 0.32 3.88
N GLU A 17 2.98 1.38 3.20
CA GLU A 17 3.73 1.31 1.93
C GLU A 17 4.99 0.48 2.05
N ILE A 18 5.82 0.74 3.08
CA ILE A 18 7.05 -0.02 3.30
C ILE A 18 6.75 -1.53 3.43
N GLN A 19 5.65 -1.87 4.11
CA GLN A 19 5.24 -3.25 4.27
C GLN A 19 4.68 -3.84 2.96
N ALA A 20 3.84 -3.09 2.23
CA ALA A 20 3.25 -3.50 0.96
C ALA A 20 4.33 -3.75 -0.10
N ILE A 21 5.29 -2.84 -0.25
CA ILE A 21 6.47 -2.99 -1.12
C ILE A 21 7.20 -4.29 -0.79
N ALA A 22 7.45 -4.58 0.49
CA ALA A 22 8.13 -5.82 0.89
C ALA A 22 7.30 -7.09 0.67
N ILE A 23 5.97 -7.01 0.82
CA ILE A 23 5.05 -8.10 0.48
C ILE A 23 5.16 -8.40 -1.02
N TYR A 24 4.95 -7.39 -1.86
CA TYR A 24 4.97 -7.55 -3.30
C TYR A 24 6.34 -7.91 -3.86
N GLU A 25 7.42 -7.41 -3.26
CA GLU A 25 8.79 -7.83 -3.59
C GLU A 25 8.96 -9.34 -3.36
N ALA A 26 8.52 -9.85 -2.22
CA ALA A 26 8.56 -11.28 -1.91
C ALA A 26 7.67 -12.10 -2.85
N GLU A 27 6.45 -11.63 -3.11
CA GLU A 27 5.53 -12.30 -4.05
C GLU A 27 6.13 -12.37 -5.45
N CYS A 28 6.69 -11.28 -5.96
CA CYS A 28 7.40 -11.22 -7.23
C CYS A 28 8.59 -12.18 -7.25
N PHE A 29 9.39 -12.23 -6.18
CA PHE A 29 10.53 -13.13 -6.08
C PHE A 29 10.13 -14.60 -6.19
N TRP A 30 9.16 -15.04 -5.39
CA TRP A 30 8.72 -16.44 -5.34
C TRP A 30 7.89 -16.83 -6.56
N MET A 31 7.10 -15.90 -7.10
CA MET A 31 6.22 -16.12 -8.25
C MET A 31 6.84 -15.70 -9.59
N ARG A 32 8.15 -15.45 -9.67
CA ARG A 32 8.85 -15.03 -10.90
C ARG A 32 8.69 -15.92 -12.15
N ARG A 33 8.22 -17.17 -11.97
CA ARG A 33 7.92 -18.12 -13.07
C ARG A 33 6.41 -18.37 -13.25
N SER A 34 5.58 -17.69 -12.47
CA SER A 34 4.12 -17.76 -12.53
C SER A 34 3.60 -16.93 -13.70
N PRO A 35 2.50 -17.33 -14.37
CA PRO A 35 1.82 -16.47 -15.34
C PRO A 35 1.26 -15.17 -14.73
N HIS A 36 1.25 -15.05 -13.39
CA HIS A 36 0.78 -13.86 -12.68
C HIS A 36 1.90 -12.85 -12.36
N PHE A 37 3.15 -13.16 -12.70
CA PHE A 37 4.31 -12.35 -12.34
C PHE A 37 4.23 -10.91 -12.85
N GLU A 38 3.87 -10.71 -14.13
CA GLU A 38 3.78 -9.37 -14.72
C GLU A 38 2.71 -8.51 -14.01
N PHE A 39 1.60 -9.12 -13.63
CA PHE A 39 0.53 -8.45 -12.91
C PHE A 39 0.94 -8.05 -11.48
N LEU A 40 1.65 -8.93 -10.75
CA LEU A 40 2.18 -8.57 -9.44
C LEU A 40 3.28 -7.51 -9.54
N THR A 41 4.08 -7.57 -10.61
CA THR A 41 5.17 -6.61 -10.84
C THR A 41 4.64 -5.21 -11.17
N SER A 42 3.53 -5.09 -11.91
CA SER A 42 2.95 -3.77 -12.18
C SER A 42 2.50 -3.09 -10.89
N ILE A 43 1.78 -3.83 -10.03
CA ILE A 43 1.32 -3.32 -8.73
C ILE A 43 2.52 -2.98 -7.85
N TYR A 44 3.51 -3.87 -7.74
CA TYR A 44 4.75 -3.62 -6.99
C TYR A 44 5.43 -2.29 -7.35
N LEU A 45 5.49 -1.96 -8.64
CA LEU A 45 6.11 -0.72 -9.10
C LEU A 45 5.30 0.51 -8.70
N GLU A 46 3.97 0.43 -8.75
CA GLU A 46 3.06 1.50 -8.29
C GLU A 46 3.20 1.72 -6.77
N GLU A 47 3.30 0.65 -5.97
CA GLU A 47 3.56 0.75 -4.52
C GLU A 47 4.91 1.45 -4.21
N ILE A 48 5.95 1.20 -5.02
CA ILE A 48 7.22 1.93 -4.88
C ILE A 48 7.02 3.43 -5.11
N GLU A 49 6.21 3.81 -6.10
CA GLU A 49 5.91 5.22 -6.39
C GLU A 49 5.13 5.87 -5.24
N HIS A 50 4.14 5.18 -4.67
CA HIS A 50 3.41 5.62 -3.48
C HIS A 50 4.34 5.83 -2.28
N GLY A 51 5.19 4.84 -1.98
CA GLY A 51 6.19 4.89 -0.92
C GLY A 51 7.19 6.05 -1.09
N GLN A 52 7.66 6.28 -2.32
CA GLN A 52 8.52 7.42 -2.64
C GLN A 52 7.81 8.75 -2.44
N PHE A 53 6.56 8.88 -2.90
CA PHE A 53 5.76 10.09 -2.71
C PHE A 53 5.58 10.43 -1.22
N ILE A 54 5.12 9.49 -0.41
CA ILE A 54 4.81 9.76 1.00
C ILE A 54 6.08 10.08 1.84
N SER A 55 7.23 9.49 1.46
CA SER A 55 8.52 9.73 2.12
C SER A 55 9.02 11.19 2.01
N GLN A 56 8.48 11.97 1.05
CA GLN A 56 8.78 13.39 0.91
C GLN A 56 8.22 14.24 2.06
N PHE A 57 7.20 13.73 2.76
CA PHE A 57 6.46 14.47 3.78
C PHE A 57 6.68 13.94 5.20
N ILE A 58 7.11 12.68 5.34
CA ILE A 58 7.33 12.06 6.64
C ILE A 58 8.60 11.21 6.63
N ASN A 59 9.40 11.34 7.69
CA ASN A 59 10.56 10.49 7.92
C ASN A 59 10.18 9.32 8.81
N VAL A 60 10.36 8.10 8.30
CA VAL A 60 10.21 6.84 9.05
C VAL A 60 11.61 6.40 9.50
N SER A 61 11.76 6.00 10.76
CA SER A 61 13.09 5.63 11.25
C SER A 61 13.61 4.37 10.57
N ALA A 62 14.94 4.25 10.42
CA ALA A 62 15.55 3.05 9.83
C ALA A 62 15.15 1.74 10.53
N VAL A 63 14.93 1.80 11.85
CA VAL A 63 14.47 0.65 12.64
C VAL A 63 13.05 0.24 12.24
N GLU A 64 12.13 1.20 12.12
CA GLU A 64 10.77 0.91 11.67
C GLU A 64 10.74 0.42 10.22
N ILE A 65 11.54 1.01 9.32
CA ILE A 65 11.67 0.54 7.94
C ILE A 65 12.09 -0.93 7.94
N TRP A 66 13.15 -1.28 8.66
CA TRP A 66 13.64 -2.66 8.73
C TRP A 66 12.60 -3.63 9.30
N ILE A 67 11.89 -3.24 10.38
CA ILE A 67 10.83 -4.06 10.96
C ILE A 67 9.71 -4.30 9.94
N GLN A 68 9.22 -3.25 9.28
CA GLN A 68 8.12 -3.37 8.32
C GLN A 68 8.52 -4.17 7.09
N GLN A 69 9.75 -3.98 6.57
CA GLN A 69 10.28 -4.78 5.48
C GLN A 69 10.40 -6.25 5.84
N PHE A 70 10.93 -6.55 7.03
CA PHE A 70 11.07 -7.93 7.51
C PHE A 70 9.71 -8.62 7.66
N ILE A 71 8.74 -7.94 8.29
CA ILE A 71 7.37 -8.45 8.42
C ILE A 71 6.74 -8.64 7.04
N GLY A 72 6.84 -7.65 6.16
CA GLY A 72 6.28 -7.71 4.81
C GLY A 72 6.84 -8.87 4.00
N TRP A 73 8.16 -9.11 4.04
CA TRP A 73 8.79 -10.25 3.38
C TRP A 73 8.28 -11.60 3.88
N ILE A 74 8.10 -11.74 5.20
CA ILE A 74 7.53 -12.96 5.79
C ILE A 74 6.10 -13.15 5.30
N LEU A 75 5.28 -12.10 5.37
CA LEU A 75 3.88 -12.16 4.95
C LEU A 75 3.77 -12.49 3.46
N GLY A 76 4.48 -11.80 2.58
CA GLY A 76 4.48 -12.05 1.14
C GLY A 76 4.95 -13.48 0.81
N THR A 77 6.00 -13.97 1.47
CA THR A 77 6.43 -15.38 1.33
C THR A 77 5.30 -16.35 1.70
N LEU A 78 4.61 -16.13 2.82
CA LEU A 78 3.49 -16.98 3.24
C LEU A 78 2.30 -16.88 2.28
N LEU A 79 1.99 -15.70 1.74
CA LEU A 79 0.91 -15.50 0.78
C LEU A 79 1.16 -16.26 -0.52
N THR A 80 2.40 -16.37 -0.98
CA THR A 80 2.72 -17.15 -2.20
C THR A 80 2.45 -18.65 -2.08
N LEU A 81 2.30 -19.17 -0.86
CA LEU A 81 1.92 -20.57 -0.63
C LEU A 81 0.41 -20.79 -0.81
N LEU A 82 -0.38 -19.72 -0.85
CA LEU A 82 -1.82 -19.81 -1.06
C LEU A 82 -2.13 -20.10 -2.53
N PRO A 83 -3.23 -20.83 -2.81
CA PRO A 83 -3.81 -20.85 -4.14
C PRO A 83 -4.05 -19.42 -4.64
N TRP A 84 -3.73 -19.15 -5.91
CA TRP A 84 -3.84 -17.83 -6.54
C TRP A 84 -5.14 -17.09 -6.21
N LYS A 85 -6.26 -17.82 -6.21
CA LYS A 85 -7.57 -17.30 -5.83
C LYS A 85 -7.59 -16.71 -4.42
N LEU A 86 -7.05 -17.41 -3.42
CA LEU A 86 -7.02 -16.91 -2.05
C LEU A 86 -6.05 -15.74 -1.91
N LEU A 87 -4.90 -15.77 -2.59
CA LEU A 87 -3.98 -14.63 -2.66
C LEU A 87 -4.71 -13.39 -3.18
N CYS A 88 -5.42 -13.48 -4.32
CA CYS A 88 -6.19 -12.35 -4.86
C CYS A 88 -7.22 -11.82 -3.87
N ARG A 89 -7.89 -12.69 -3.12
CA ARG A 89 -8.87 -12.23 -2.12
C ARG A 89 -8.20 -11.46 -0.98
N VAL A 90 -7.05 -11.95 -0.51
CA VAL A 90 -6.30 -11.30 0.57
C VAL A 90 -5.74 -9.96 0.09
N GLN A 91 -5.13 -9.92 -1.10
CA GLN A 91 -4.60 -8.69 -1.66
C GLN A 91 -5.71 -7.67 -1.94
N SER A 92 -6.83 -8.08 -2.52
CA SER A 92 -7.98 -7.16 -2.69
C SER A 92 -8.43 -6.51 -1.39
N TRP A 93 -8.45 -7.28 -0.30
CA TRP A 93 -8.75 -6.74 1.03
C TRP A 93 -7.63 -5.82 1.55
N ALA A 94 -6.36 -6.20 1.40
CA ALA A 94 -5.22 -5.43 1.87
C ALA A 94 -5.16 -4.04 1.20
N GLU A 95 -5.32 -3.99 -0.12
CA GLU A 95 -5.38 -2.75 -0.92
C GLU A 95 -6.53 -1.85 -0.47
N SER A 96 -7.71 -2.42 -0.21
CA SER A 96 -8.85 -1.64 0.33
C SER A 96 -8.52 -1.04 1.71
N GLN A 97 -7.75 -1.75 2.53
CA GLN A 97 -7.33 -1.25 3.84
C GLN A 97 -6.26 -0.16 3.72
N ALA A 98 -5.38 -0.23 2.73
CA ALA A 98 -4.40 0.81 2.44
C ALA A 98 -5.09 2.11 1.98
N ALA A 99 -6.12 2.02 1.12
CA ALA A 99 -6.95 3.16 0.75
C ALA A 99 -7.62 3.84 1.97
N ASP A 100 -8.07 3.05 2.95
CA ASP A 100 -8.62 3.57 4.21
C ASP A 100 -7.58 4.29 5.06
N ILE A 101 -6.33 3.81 5.07
CA ILE A 101 -5.22 4.45 5.79
C ILE A 101 -4.91 5.81 5.14
N TYR A 102 -4.82 5.88 3.82
CA TYR A 102 -4.65 7.14 3.10
C TYR A 102 -5.82 8.09 3.30
N SER A 103 -7.06 7.58 3.31
CA SER A 103 -8.25 8.39 3.58
C SER A 103 -8.20 9.04 4.97
N LYS A 104 -7.73 8.32 5.99
CA LYS A 104 -7.51 8.88 7.34
C LYS A 104 -6.42 9.94 7.34
N ALA A 105 -5.35 9.75 6.56
CA ALA A 105 -4.31 10.76 6.40
C ALA A 105 -4.86 12.03 5.73
N LEU A 106 -5.59 11.89 4.62
CA LEU A 106 -6.23 12.99 3.91
C LEU A 106 -7.18 13.78 4.80
N ILE A 107 -8.11 13.11 5.50
CA ILE A 107 -9.04 13.75 6.43
C ILE A 107 -8.28 14.53 7.50
N SER A 108 -7.19 13.98 8.04
CA SER A 108 -6.39 14.68 9.04
C SER A 108 -5.68 15.90 8.47
N VAL A 109 -5.14 15.82 7.25
CA VAL A 109 -4.47 16.93 6.55
C VAL A 109 -5.47 18.06 6.25
N GLU A 110 -6.64 17.74 5.71
CA GLU A 110 -7.67 18.73 5.35
C GLU A 110 -8.26 19.42 6.59
N ALA A 111 -8.27 18.75 7.76
CA ALA A 111 -8.74 19.33 9.01
C ALA A 111 -7.75 20.29 9.70
N HIS A 112 -6.50 20.42 9.23
CA HIS A 112 -5.47 21.24 9.87
C HIS A 112 -4.98 22.36 8.94
N PRO A 113 -5.21 23.66 9.26
CA PRO A 113 -4.95 24.78 8.34
C PRO A 113 -3.51 24.91 7.83
N GLU A 114 -2.53 24.43 8.59
CA GLU A 114 -1.11 24.44 8.22
C GLU A 114 -0.80 23.39 7.12
N TRP A 115 -1.46 22.23 7.17
CA TRP A 115 -1.28 21.14 6.21
C TRP A 115 -2.22 21.27 5.01
N GLN A 116 -3.42 21.84 5.22
CA GLN A 116 -4.43 22.04 4.19
C GLN A 116 -3.93 22.87 3.00
N ARG A 117 -2.92 23.73 3.21
CA ARG A 117 -2.30 24.54 2.14
C ARG A 117 -1.35 23.75 1.25
N ASN A 118 -0.97 22.53 1.64
CA ASN A 118 -0.10 21.68 0.86
C ASN A 118 -0.90 20.93 -0.21
N SER A 119 -1.13 21.60 -1.34
CA SER A 119 -1.90 21.05 -2.46
C SER A 119 -1.27 19.80 -3.06
N THR A 120 0.06 19.70 -3.09
CA THR A 120 0.79 18.52 -3.57
C THR A 120 0.51 17.30 -2.69
N LEU A 121 0.59 17.47 -1.36
CA LEU A 121 0.27 16.39 -0.42
C LEU A 121 -1.18 15.91 -0.59
N ILE A 122 -2.13 16.84 -0.64
CA ILE A 122 -3.55 16.51 -0.80
C ILE A 122 -3.80 15.77 -2.12
N ALA A 123 -3.23 16.26 -3.22
CA ALA A 123 -3.41 15.65 -4.53
C ALA A 123 -2.81 14.24 -4.57
N GLY A 124 -1.60 14.04 -4.04
CA GLY A 124 -1.00 12.70 -4.03
C GLY A 124 -1.66 11.74 -3.05
N LEU A 125 -2.20 12.21 -1.91
CA LEU A 125 -3.04 11.37 -1.04
C LEU A 125 -4.32 10.91 -1.75
N LYS A 126 -4.98 11.81 -2.51
CA LYS A 126 -6.16 11.43 -3.31
C LYS A 126 -5.81 10.43 -4.41
N HIS A 127 -4.71 10.67 -5.10
CA HIS A 127 -4.21 9.76 -6.12
C HIS A 127 -3.90 8.37 -5.55
N ALA A 128 -3.21 8.29 -4.41
CA ALA A 128 -2.95 7.03 -3.74
C ALA A 128 -4.26 6.31 -3.40
N ILE A 129 -5.24 6.99 -2.78
CA ILE A 129 -6.56 6.38 -2.48
C ILE A 129 -7.21 5.77 -3.73
N GLU A 130 -7.21 6.51 -4.84
CA GLU A 130 -7.78 6.02 -6.12
C GLU A 130 -7.00 4.82 -6.67
N SER A 131 -5.67 4.84 -6.55
CA SER A 131 -4.76 3.78 -6.98
C SER A 131 -4.98 2.49 -6.19
N GLU A 132 -4.95 2.57 -4.85
CA GLU A 132 -5.22 1.44 -3.93
C GLU A 132 -6.60 0.81 -4.18
N LEU A 133 -7.63 1.62 -4.40
CA LEU A 133 -8.96 1.11 -4.76
C LEU A 133 -8.95 0.44 -6.15
N GLY A 134 -8.14 0.96 -7.08
CA GLY A 134 -7.89 0.36 -8.38
C GLY A 134 -7.24 -1.02 -8.26
N HIS A 135 -6.16 -1.15 -7.49
CA HIS A 135 -5.51 -2.42 -7.18
C HIS A 135 -6.48 -3.41 -6.53
N SER A 136 -7.25 -2.95 -5.53
CA SER A 136 -8.26 -3.76 -4.85
C SER A 136 -9.27 -4.34 -5.85
N ALA A 137 -9.76 -3.50 -6.77
CA ALA A 137 -10.71 -3.91 -7.81
C ALA A 137 -10.08 -4.88 -8.83
N LEU A 138 -8.81 -4.68 -9.21
CA LEU A 138 -8.08 -5.58 -10.10
C LEU A 138 -7.98 -6.98 -9.49
N PHE A 139 -7.56 -7.09 -8.23
CA PHE A 139 -7.50 -8.38 -7.54
C PHE A 139 -8.89 -9.02 -7.35
N ALA A 140 -9.92 -8.23 -7.04
CA ALA A 140 -11.30 -8.71 -6.94
C ALA A 140 -11.80 -9.29 -8.28
N ALA A 141 -11.48 -8.63 -9.40
CA ALA A 141 -11.82 -9.13 -10.73
C ALA A 141 -11.12 -10.46 -11.03
N ARG A 142 -9.83 -10.60 -10.68
CA ARG A 142 -9.10 -11.88 -10.80
C ARG A 142 -9.72 -12.98 -9.93
N TYR A 143 -10.17 -12.65 -8.72
CA TYR A 143 -10.88 -13.58 -7.85
C TYR A 143 -12.20 -14.06 -8.47
N ALA A 144 -12.98 -13.15 -9.04
CA ALA A 144 -14.28 -13.46 -9.66
C ALA A 144 -14.15 -14.36 -10.89
N GLN A 145 -13.13 -14.13 -11.73
CA GLN A 145 -12.86 -14.96 -12.92
C GLN A 145 -12.57 -16.45 -12.60
N LEU A 146 -12.23 -16.75 -11.35
CA LEU A 146 -11.94 -18.11 -10.86
C LEU A 146 -13.18 -18.79 -10.20
N ASN A 147 -14.38 -18.22 -10.38
CA ASN A 147 -15.69 -18.76 -10.02
C ASN A 147 -16.67 -18.61 -11.21
N PRO A 148 -16.61 -19.49 -12.24
CA PRO A 148 -17.65 -19.54 -13.26
C PRO A 148 -18.99 -20.04 -12.68
#